data_AF-A0A2P9HPU4-F1
#
_entry.id   AF-A0A2P9HPU4-F1
#
_cell.length_a   1.000
_cell.length_b   1.000
_cell.length_c   1.000
_cell.angle_alpha   90.00
_cell.angle_beta   90.00
_cell.angle_gamma   90.00
#
_symmetry.space_group_name_H-M   'P 1'
#
loop_
_entity.id
_entity.type
_entity.pdbx_description
1 polymer ?
#
loop_
_entity_poly.entity_id
_entity_poly.type
_entity_poly.pdbx_seq_one_letter_code
_entity_poly.pdbx_strand_id
1 'polypeptide(L)'
;MSSFKFSRLSHARLTYDAVTPKNLYLHRRQFMAGLGALATAGFASSAFADPLKAVASAYKVDEKLTPKADVTSYNNFYEFGTDKSDPAANSSDYKPLPWKLTIDGLVKQPKEFDMRELIDKMPLEERIYRMRCVEAWSMVIPWIGFPLASLLSQVEPLGSAKYIAFTGVVRPEEMPGQKGLFQVLDWPYVEGLRLD
;
A
#
# COMPACT_ATOMS: atom_id res chain seq x y z
N MET A 1 -45.88 -52.51 1.92
CA MET A 1 -45.21 -52.88 3.19
C MET A 1 -43.71 -52.86 2.96
N SER A 2 -43.05 -51.76 3.36
CA SER A 2 -41.63 -51.51 3.14
C SER A 2 -40.82 -52.11 4.29
N SER A 3 -39.88 -53.00 3.98
CA SER A 3 -39.01 -53.65 4.96
C SER A 3 -37.73 -52.83 5.15
N PHE A 4 -37.60 -52.17 6.30
CA PHE A 4 -36.38 -51.48 6.72
C PHE A 4 -35.29 -52.51 7.04
N LYS A 5 -34.23 -52.55 6.24
CA LYS A 5 -33.01 -53.30 6.57
C LYS A 5 -32.09 -52.41 7.40
N PHE A 6 -31.83 -52.80 8.65
CA PHE A 6 -30.76 -52.22 9.46
C PHE A 6 -29.41 -52.52 8.79
N SER A 7 -28.74 -51.50 8.24
CA SER A 7 -27.33 -51.61 7.88
C SER A 7 -26.53 -51.76 9.16
N ARG A 8 -25.83 -52.89 9.32
CA ARG A 8 -24.84 -53.07 10.39
C ARG A 8 -23.85 -51.91 10.32
N LEU A 9 -23.87 -51.02 11.31
CA LEU A 9 -22.77 -50.10 11.55
C LEU A 9 -21.49 -50.94 11.64
N SER A 10 -20.56 -50.71 10.72
CA SER A 10 -19.24 -51.30 10.78
C SER A 10 -18.65 -50.87 12.13
N HIS A 11 -18.37 -51.85 12.98
CA HIS A 11 -17.61 -51.58 14.19
C HIS A 11 -16.20 -51.26 13.71
N ALA A 12 -15.90 -49.98 13.49
CA ALA A 12 -14.54 -49.52 13.34
C ALA A 12 -13.80 -49.98 14.60
N ARG A 13 -13.02 -51.06 14.49
CA ARG A 13 -12.15 -51.53 15.56
C ARG A 13 -11.12 -50.43 15.77
N LEU A 14 -11.35 -49.60 16.79
CA LEU A 14 -10.34 -48.67 17.27
C LEU A 14 -9.15 -49.52 17.72
N THR A 15 -8.04 -49.40 16.99
CA THR A 15 -6.76 -49.96 17.40
C THR A 15 -6.15 -49.03 18.45
N TYR A 16 -5.20 -49.54 19.23
CA TYR A 16 -4.52 -48.75 20.26
C TYR A 16 -3.89 -47.46 19.68
N ASP A 17 -3.41 -47.52 18.43
CA ASP A 17 -2.83 -46.38 17.71
C ASP A 17 -3.85 -45.30 17.33
N ALA A 18 -5.15 -45.64 17.29
CA ALA A 18 -6.23 -44.67 17.06
C ALA A 18 -6.64 -43.90 18.33
N VAL A 19 -6.09 -44.28 19.49
CA VAL A 19 -6.39 -43.66 20.78
C VAL A 19 -5.23 -42.76 21.17
N THR A 20 -5.52 -41.49 21.45
CA THR A 20 -4.51 -40.56 21.98
C THR A 20 -3.89 -41.15 23.25
N PRO A 21 -2.55 -41.24 23.34
CA PRO A 21 -1.90 -41.79 24.53
C PRO A 21 -2.39 -41.12 25.82
N LYS A 22 -2.62 -41.92 26.86
CA LYS A 22 -3.24 -41.47 28.12
C LYS A 22 -2.51 -40.29 28.74
N ASN A 23 -1.18 -40.29 28.72
CA ASN A 23 -0.36 -39.18 29.20
C ASN A 23 -0.65 -37.87 28.43
N LEU A 24 -0.70 -37.93 27.09
CA LEU A 24 -1.04 -36.79 26.24
C LEU A 24 -2.46 -36.28 26.49
N TYR A 25 -3.44 -37.17 26.69
CA TYR A 25 -4.81 -36.78 27.00
C TYR A 25 -4.96 -36.11 28.38
N LEU A 26 -4.26 -36.64 29.40
CA LEU A 26 -4.26 -36.08 30.76
C LEU A 26 -3.57 -34.71 30.80
N HIS A 27 -2.52 -34.52 30.01
CA HIS A 27 -1.77 -33.27 29.90
C HIS A 27 -2.20 -32.37 28.73
N ARG A 28 -3.35 -32.64 28.08
CA ARG A 28 -3.79 -31.95 26.86
C ARG A 28 -3.84 -30.42 27.00
N ARG A 29 -4.16 -29.89 28.19
CA ARG A 29 -4.19 -28.45 28.45
C ARG A 29 -2.79 -27.83 28.49
N GLN A 30 -1.81 -28.57 29.02
CA GLN A 30 -0.41 -28.16 29.03
C GLN A 30 0.20 -28.25 27.62
N PHE A 31 -0.18 -29.27 26.85
CA PHE A 31 0.20 -29.40 25.44
C PHE A 31 -0.37 -28.28 24.57
N MET A 32 -1.66 -27.95 24.70
CA MET A 32 -2.27 -26.81 24.00
C MET A 32 -1.67 -25.46 24.43
N ALA A 33 -1.33 -25.31 25.72
CA ALA A 33 -0.63 -24.12 26.21
C ALA A 33 0.80 -24.00 25.65
N GLY A 34 1.52 -25.11 25.51
CA GLY A 34 2.85 -25.14 24.90
C GLY A 34 2.85 -24.81 23.40
N LEU A 35 1.82 -25.23 22.67
CA LEU A 35 1.61 -24.86 21.25
C LEU A 35 1.20 -23.39 21.08
N GLY A 36 0.40 -22.85 22.01
CA GLY A 36 0.01 -21.44 22.00
C GLY A 36 1.20 -20.48 22.18
N ALA A 37 2.20 -20.87 22.98
CA ALA A 37 3.41 -20.07 23.20
C ALA A 37 4.38 -20.07 21.99
N LEU A 38 4.35 -21.11 21.15
CA LEU A 38 5.12 -21.17 19.90
C LEU A 38 4.46 -20.38 18.76
N ALA A 39 3.14 -20.20 18.79
CA ALA A 39 2.42 -19.39 17.80
C ALA A 39 2.63 -17.88 17.98
N THR A 40 2.99 -17.41 19.18
CA THR A 40 3.21 -15.98 19.46
C THR A 40 4.56 -15.45 19.01
N ALA A 41 5.53 -16.32 18.70
CA ALA A 41 6.86 -15.90 18.21
C ALA A 41 6.89 -15.61 16.70
N GLY A 42 5.78 -15.85 15.98
CA GLY A 42 5.65 -15.69 14.53
C GLY A 42 4.84 -14.47 14.09
N PHE A 43 4.43 -13.58 15.01
CA PHE A 43 3.92 -12.28 14.59
C PHE A 43 5.10 -11.47 14.08
N ALA A 44 5.30 -11.54 12.76
CA ALA A 44 6.04 -10.55 12.01
C ALA A 44 5.68 -9.19 12.62
N SER A 45 6.69 -8.51 13.18
CA SER A 45 6.61 -7.11 13.48
C SER A 45 6.22 -6.43 12.17
N SER A 46 4.94 -6.14 12.01
CA SER A 46 4.50 -5.08 11.12
C SER A 46 5.24 -3.86 11.63
N ALA A 47 6.38 -3.55 11.01
CA ALA A 47 7.07 -2.30 11.23
C ALA A 47 6.13 -1.22 10.68
N PHE A 48 5.19 -0.79 11.52
CA PHE A 48 4.45 0.42 11.27
C PHE A 48 5.51 1.52 11.24
N ALA A 49 5.71 2.11 10.07
CA ALA A 49 6.56 3.29 9.96
C ALA A 49 6.05 4.34 10.94
N ASP A 50 6.96 4.97 11.68
CA ASP A 50 6.60 6.07 12.57
C ASP A 50 5.81 7.13 11.77
N PRO A 51 4.74 7.69 12.34
CA PRO A 51 3.98 8.72 11.66
C PRO A 51 4.91 9.89 11.33
N LEU A 52 4.82 10.38 10.10
CA LEU A 52 5.58 11.54 9.64
C LEU A 52 5.28 12.74 10.54
N LYS A 53 6.33 13.39 11.03
CA LYS A 53 6.20 14.63 11.80
C LYS A 53 5.99 15.78 10.82
N ALA A 54 4.78 16.31 10.78
CA ALA A 54 4.41 17.42 9.90
C ALA A 54 3.84 18.59 10.72
N VAL A 55 4.12 19.82 10.28
CA VAL A 55 3.53 21.02 10.87
C VAL A 55 2.17 21.31 10.20
N ALA A 56 1.18 21.75 10.97
CA ALA A 56 -0.08 22.18 10.38
C ALA A 56 0.16 23.42 9.49
N SER A 57 -0.33 23.38 8.26
CA SER A 57 -0.25 24.52 7.34
C SER A 57 -1.46 25.44 7.45
N ALA A 58 -1.38 26.60 6.78
CA ALA A 58 -2.55 27.48 6.58
C ALA A 58 -3.60 26.88 5.63
N TYR A 59 -3.24 25.81 4.88
CA TYR A 59 -4.11 25.18 3.90
C TYR A 59 -5.04 24.16 4.57
N LYS A 60 -6.23 24.62 4.90
CA LYS A 60 -7.29 23.82 5.49
C LYS A 60 -8.63 24.10 4.84
N VAL A 61 -9.54 23.14 4.97
CA VAL A 61 -10.95 23.29 4.60
C VAL A 61 -11.82 22.91 5.80
N ASP A 62 -12.96 23.58 5.96
CA ASP A 62 -13.87 23.37 7.09
C ASP A 62 -14.86 22.20 6.86
N GLU A 63 -14.50 21.28 5.96
CA GLU A 63 -15.33 20.12 5.60
C GLU A 63 -14.95 18.87 6.39
N LYS A 64 -15.93 17.96 6.52
CA LYS A 64 -15.71 16.67 7.14
C LYS A 64 -14.67 15.88 6.33
N LEU A 65 -13.63 15.40 7.01
CA LEU A 65 -12.62 14.53 6.41
C LEU A 65 -13.26 13.24 5.88
N THR A 66 -12.78 12.77 4.73
CA THR A 66 -13.13 11.46 4.21
C THR A 66 -12.56 10.39 5.17
N PRO A 67 -13.34 9.35 5.53
CA PRO A 67 -12.84 8.27 6.37
C PRO A 67 -11.57 7.65 5.79
N LYS A 68 -10.55 7.39 6.64
CA LYS A 68 -9.27 6.84 6.19
C LYS A 68 -9.43 5.55 5.37
N ALA A 69 -10.37 4.69 5.75
CA ALA A 69 -10.65 3.45 5.03
C ALA A 69 -11.00 3.72 3.56
N ASP A 70 -11.84 4.70 3.27
CA ASP A 70 -12.23 5.05 1.90
C ASP A 70 -11.04 5.66 1.15
N VAL A 71 -10.27 6.56 1.81
CA VAL A 71 -9.06 7.16 1.22
C VAL A 71 -8.05 6.11 0.78
N THR A 72 -7.92 5.01 1.53
CA THR A 72 -6.92 3.96 1.26
C THR A 72 -7.48 2.74 0.52
N SER A 73 -8.75 2.73 0.12
CA SER A 73 -9.36 1.57 -0.57
C SER A 73 -10.24 1.89 -1.77
N TYR A 74 -10.59 3.16 -1.98
CA TYR A 74 -11.31 3.62 -3.17
C TYR A 74 -10.37 4.47 -4.03
N ASN A 75 -9.58 3.80 -4.88
CA ASN A 75 -8.43 4.42 -5.55
C ASN A 75 -8.45 4.17 -7.06
N ASN A 76 -7.88 5.10 -7.83
CA ASN A 76 -7.50 4.87 -9.21
C ASN A 76 -5.98 4.78 -9.25
N PHE A 77 -5.45 3.58 -9.49
CA PHE A 77 -4.03 3.37 -9.69
C PHE A 77 -3.82 2.16 -10.62
N TYR A 78 -3.81 2.45 -11.92
CA TYR A 78 -4.03 1.44 -12.96
C TYR A 78 -2.88 0.43 -13.09
N GLU A 79 -1.69 0.78 -12.58
CA GLU A 79 -0.56 -0.12 -12.37
C GLU A 79 -0.92 -1.35 -11.53
N PHE A 80 -1.99 -1.27 -10.74
CA PHE A 80 -2.48 -2.34 -9.87
C PHE A 80 -3.87 -2.86 -10.24
N GLY A 81 -4.50 -2.36 -11.31
CA GLY A 81 -5.83 -2.78 -11.77
C GLY A 81 -6.79 -1.61 -11.97
N THR A 82 -7.93 -1.88 -12.62
CA THR A 82 -8.88 -0.85 -13.06
C THR A 82 -10.06 -0.66 -12.13
N ASP A 83 -10.38 -1.65 -11.30
CA ASP A 83 -11.44 -1.52 -10.31
C ASP A 83 -10.95 -0.70 -9.12
N LYS A 84 -11.87 0.02 -8.47
CA LYS A 84 -11.54 0.97 -7.38
C LYS A 84 -10.84 0.31 -6.19
N SER A 85 -11.11 -0.99 -5.97
CA SER A 85 -10.52 -1.80 -4.91
C SER A 85 -9.21 -2.50 -5.31
N ASP A 86 -8.90 -2.58 -6.61
CA ASP A 86 -7.73 -3.32 -7.10
C ASP A 86 -6.41 -2.77 -6.52
N PRO A 87 -6.19 -1.44 -6.43
CA PRO A 87 -4.96 -0.93 -5.83
C PRO A 87 -4.74 -1.44 -4.41
N ALA A 88 -5.77 -1.39 -3.56
CA ALA A 88 -5.68 -1.86 -2.18
C ALA A 88 -5.50 -3.38 -2.08
N ALA A 89 -6.07 -4.15 -3.02
CA ALA A 89 -5.94 -5.61 -3.06
C ALA A 89 -4.58 -6.08 -3.57
N ASN A 90 -3.96 -5.35 -4.50
CA ASN A 90 -2.81 -5.82 -5.28
C ASN A 90 -1.49 -5.13 -4.91
N SER A 91 -1.49 -4.03 -4.15
CA SER A 91 -0.27 -3.27 -3.84
C SER A 91 0.46 -3.69 -2.58
N SER A 92 0.01 -4.73 -1.86
CA SER A 92 0.59 -5.13 -0.56
C SER A 92 2.07 -5.52 -0.64
N ASP A 93 2.45 -6.13 -1.76
CA ASP A 93 3.79 -6.68 -1.97
C ASP A 93 4.73 -5.70 -2.69
N TYR A 94 4.22 -4.52 -3.04
CA TYR A 94 5.00 -3.47 -3.67
C TYR A 94 6.11 -2.99 -2.73
N LYS A 95 7.32 -2.82 -3.27
CA LYS A 95 8.48 -2.33 -2.51
C LYS A 95 8.76 -0.88 -2.87
N PRO A 96 8.13 0.09 -2.15
CA PRO A 96 8.34 1.50 -2.42
C PRO A 96 9.72 1.97 -1.97
N LEU A 97 10.49 1.19 -1.21
CA LEU A 97 11.79 1.57 -0.68
C LEU A 97 12.83 0.44 -0.89
N PRO A 98 14.10 0.78 -1.21
CA PRO A 98 14.63 2.13 -1.45
C PRO A 98 14.05 2.78 -2.72
N TRP A 99 13.98 4.11 -2.74
CA TRP A 99 13.48 4.88 -3.89
C TRP A 99 14.38 6.06 -4.21
N LYS A 100 14.62 6.23 -5.50
CA LYS A 100 15.40 7.33 -6.05
C LYS A 100 14.50 8.20 -6.93
N LEU A 101 14.47 9.49 -6.63
CA LEU A 101 13.81 10.50 -7.45
C LEU A 101 14.86 11.25 -8.25
N THR A 102 14.81 11.14 -9.57
CA THR A 102 15.70 11.87 -10.47
C THR A 102 15.02 13.13 -10.98
N ILE A 103 15.73 14.24 -10.93
CA ILE A 103 15.31 15.50 -11.56
C ILE A 103 16.41 15.92 -12.54
N ASP A 104 16.04 16.05 -13.82
CA ASP A 104 16.93 16.36 -14.93
C ASP A 104 16.31 17.39 -15.90
N GLY A 105 16.82 17.44 -17.13
CA GLY A 105 16.34 18.34 -18.17
C GLY A 105 16.86 19.77 -18.01
N LEU A 106 15.96 20.76 -18.10
CA LEU A 106 16.30 22.18 -18.12
C LEU A 106 16.51 22.75 -16.71
N VAL A 107 17.49 22.21 -16.00
CA VAL A 107 17.88 22.61 -14.64
C VAL A 107 19.39 22.84 -14.58
N LYS A 108 19.88 23.69 -13.67
CA LYS A 108 21.33 23.90 -13.51
C LYS A 108 22.01 22.76 -12.77
N GLN A 109 21.31 22.14 -11.82
CA GLN A 109 21.86 21.10 -10.96
C GLN A 109 20.99 19.83 -11.04
N PRO A 110 21.11 19.04 -12.13
CA PRO A 110 20.46 17.73 -12.20
C PRO A 110 20.89 16.89 -11.00
N LYS A 111 19.92 16.22 -10.37
CA LYS A 111 20.17 15.52 -9.10
C LYS A 111 19.27 14.31 -8.93
N GLU A 112 19.83 13.28 -8.31
CA GLU A 112 19.10 12.13 -7.80
C GLU A 112 18.97 12.26 -6.28
N PHE A 113 17.76 12.07 -5.76
CA PHE A 113 17.44 12.12 -4.34
C PHE A 113 17.05 10.74 -3.85
N ASP A 114 17.63 10.30 -2.73
CA ASP A 114 17.02 9.23 -1.95
C ASP A 114 15.76 9.76 -1.26
N MET A 115 14.63 9.06 -1.41
CA MET A 115 13.35 9.55 -0.89
C MET A 115 13.28 9.60 0.63
N ARG A 116 13.96 8.70 1.36
CA ARG A 116 13.96 8.75 2.83
C ARG A 116 14.71 9.99 3.29
N GLU A 117 15.90 10.20 2.74
CA GLU A 117 16.67 11.41 3.07
C GLU A 117 15.94 12.69 2.69
N LEU A 118 15.23 12.70 1.56
CA LEU A 118 14.47 13.87 1.13
C LEU A 118 13.32 14.17 2.10
N ILE A 119 12.55 13.16 2.51
CA ILE A 119 11.46 13.30 3.47
C ILE A 119 11.99 13.78 4.83
N ASP A 120 13.15 13.27 5.28
CA ASP A 120 13.76 13.65 6.57
C ASP A 120 14.29 15.09 6.59
N LYS A 121 14.75 15.61 5.45
CA LYS A 121 15.36 16.94 5.34
C LYS A 121 14.37 18.05 5.02
N MET A 122 13.23 17.72 4.40
CA MET A 122 12.26 18.70 3.95
C MET A 122 11.30 19.11 5.08
N PRO A 123 10.84 20.38 5.11
CA PRO A 123 9.87 20.84 6.09
C PRO A 123 8.48 20.27 5.75
N LEU A 124 8.16 19.09 6.29
CA LEU A 124 6.87 18.46 6.08
C LEU A 124 5.74 19.28 6.69
N GLU A 125 4.68 19.47 5.92
CA GLU A 125 3.47 20.15 6.32
C GLU A 125 2.23 19.29 6.05
N GLU A 126 1.23 19.42 6.93
CA GLU A 126 -0.09 18.87 6.71
C GLU A 126 -0.96 19.91 5.98
N ARG A 127 -1.54 19.50 4.85
CA ARG A 127 -2.49 20.31 4.07
C ARG A 127 -3.78 19.52 3.88
N ILE A 128 -4.90 20.10 4.31
CA ILE A 128 -6.22 19.48 4.12
C ILE A 128 -6.79 20.00 2.81
N TYR A 129 -6.87 19.12 1.82
CA TYR A 129 -7.34 19.47 0.48
C TYR A 129 -8.54 18.65 0.03
N ARG A 130 -9.32 19.25 -0.86
CA ARG A 130 -10.33 18.55 -1.67
C ARG A 130 -9.63 17.92 -2.87
N MET A 131 -9.66 16.60 -2.96
CA MET A 131 -9.25 15.88 -4.17
C MET A 131 -10.50 15.59 -5.00
N ARG A 132 -10.47 15.94 -6.29
CA ARG A 132 -11.60 15.78 -7.21
C ARG A 132 -11.15 14.93 -8.39
N CYS A 133 -11.75 13.75 -8.54
CA CYS A 133 -11.51 12.90 -9.69
C CYS A 133 -12.31 13.40 -10.91
N VAL A 134 -11.86 13.14 -12.13
CA VAL A 134 -12.66 13.42 -13.33
C VAL A 134 -13.98 12.64 -13.36
N GLU A 135 -14.03 11.45 -12.75
CA GLU A 135 -15.17 10.52 -12.71
C GLU A 135 -16.29 10.93 -11.73
N ALA A 136 -16.50 12.22 -11.49
CA ALA A 136 -17.62 12.70 -10.66
C ALA A 136 -17.60 12.39 -9.14
N TRP A 137 -16.50 11.88 -8.56
CA TRP A 137 -16.32 11.73 -7.10
C TRP A 137 -15.22 12.63 -6.51
N SER A 138 -15.24 12.81 -5.19
CA SER A 138 -14.27 13.66 -4.45
C SER A 138 -14.03 13.18 -3.03
N MET A 139 -12.90 13.60 -2.44
CA MET A 139 -12.52 13.33 -1.06
C MET A 139 -11.93 14.59 -0.40
N VAL A 140 -11.98 14.64 0.93
CA VAL A 140 -11.26 15.63 1.75
C VAL A 140 -10.18 14.90 2.53
N ILE A 141 -8.91 15.16 2.19
CA ILE A 141 -7.77 14.36 2.64
C ILE A 141 -6.73 15.26 3.33
N PRO A 142 -6.28 14.93 4.55
CA PRO A 142 -5.13 15.58 5.20
C PRO A 142 -3.82 15.00 4.63
N TRP A 143 -3.30 15.62 3.58
CA TRP A 143 -2.05 15.21 2.95
C TRP A 143 -0.85 15.68 3.77
N ILE A 144 0.21 14.87 3.83
CA ILE A 144 1.51 15.25 4.38
C ILE A 144 2.53 15.27 3.24
N GLY A 145 3.28 16.36 3.13
CA GLY A 145 4.32 16.50 2.12
C GLY A 145 5.06 17.82 2.25
N PHE A 146 5.72 18.25 1.18
CA PHE A 146 6.34 19.56 1.07
C PHE A 146 6.00 20.19 -0.30
N PRO A 147 6.07 21.52 -0.45
CA PRO A 147 5.76 22.18 -1.71
C PRO A 147 6.74 21.73 -2.82
N LEU A 148 6.22 21.46 -4.02
CA LEU A 148 7.04 21.16 -5.19
C LEU A 148 8.07 22.28 -5.48
N ALA A 149 7.70 23.55 -5.28
CA ALA A 149 8.60 24.68 -5.43
C ALA A 149 9.87 24.57 -4.56
N SER A 150 9.75 24.04 -3.34
CA SER A 150 10.88 23.82 -2.42
C SER A 150 11.81 22.69 -2.89
N LEU A 151 11.30 21.73 -3.65
CA LEU A 151 12.12 20.72 -4.31
C LEU A 151 12.83 21.32 -5.54
N LEU A 152 12.09 22.04 -6.39
CA LEU A 152 12.65 22.65 -7.59
C LEU A 152 13.73 23.68 -7.29
N SER A 153 13.62 24.43 -6.18
CA SER A 153 14.67 25.38 -5.77
C SER A 153 16.03 24.72 -5.53
N GLN A 154 16.08 23.41 -5.26
CA GLN A 154 17.35 22.69 -5.07
C GLN A 154 18.07 22.37 -6.38
N VAL A 155 17.37 22.39 -7.51
CA VAL A 155 17.95 22.06 -8.82
C VAL A 155 18.09 23.28 -9.75
N GLU A 156 17.51 24.42 -9.35
CA GLU A 156 17.52 25.69 -10.08
C GLU A 156 17.09 25.55 -11.55
N PRO A 157 15.77 25.50 -11.84
CA PRO A 157 15.27 25.48 -13.21
C PRO A 157 15.82 26.64 -14.03
N LEU A 158 16.19 26.36 -15.29
CA LEU A 158 16.66 27.37 -16.21
C LEU A 158 15.52 28.30 -16.62
N GLY A 159 15.82 29.57 -16.95
CA GLY A 159 14.80 30.52 -17.42
C GLY A 159 14.11 30.12 -18.74
N SER A 160 14.66 29.13 -19.45
CA SER A 160 14.05 28.52 -20.64
C SER A 160 13.07 27.38 -20.31
N ALA A 161 13.05 26.86 -19.08
CA ALA A 161 12.11 25.84 -18.65
C ALA A 161 10.69 26.42 -18.56
N LYS A 162 9.72 25.71 -19.14
CA LYS A 162 8.31 26.16 -19.19
C LYS A 162 7.33 25.17 -18.58
N TYR A 163 7.74 23.91 -18.52
CA TYR A 163 6.93 22.79 -18.05
C TYR A 163 7.78 21.86 -17.21
N ILE A 164 7.10 21.11 -16.35
CA ILE A 164 7.65 20.01 -15.57
C ILE A 164 6.94 18.76 -16.08
N ALA A 165 7.71 17.74 -16.43
CA ALA A 165 7.18 16.42 -16.74
C ALA A 165 7.44 15.49 -15.56
N PHE A 166 6.43 14.71 -15.18
CA PHE A 166 6.49 13.68 -14.15
C PHE A 166 6.37 12.33 -14.84
N THR A 167 7.28 11.42 -14.51
CA THR A 167 7.29 10.07 -15.07
C THR A 167 7.13 9.06 -13.94
N GLY A 168 6.10 8.23 -14.03
CA GLY A 168 5.85 7.12 -13.15
C GLY A 168 6.87 6.00 -13.33
N VAL A 169 6.83 5.03 -12.43
CA VAL A 169 7.71 3.87 -12.49
C VAL A 169 7.18 2.78 -13.41
N VAL A 170 8.08 2.03 -14.04
CA VAL A 170 7.75 0.77 -14.73
C VAL A 170 8.40 -0.38 -13.99
N ARG A 171 7.60 -1.18 -13.30
CA ARG A 171 8.01 -2.40 -12.58
C ARG A 171 6.94 -3.49 -12.77
N PRO A 172 6.80 -4.10 -13.95
CA PRO A 172 5.73 -5.05 -14.24
C PRO A 172 5.73 -6.25 -13.28
N GLU A 173 6.89 -6.60 -12.73
CA GLU A 173 7.00 -7.66 -11.72
C GLU A 173 6.30 -7.35 -10.39
N GLU A 174 6.16 -6.08 -10.05
CA GLU A 174 5.48 -5.63 -8.82
C GLU A 174 4.14 -4.92 -9.13
N MET A 175 3.87 -4.61 -10.40
CA MET A 175 2.73 -3.82 -10.88
C MET A 175 1.97 -4.58 -11.96
N PRO A 176 0.97 -5.40 -11.59
CA PRO A 176 0.30 -6.33 -12.51
C PRO A 176 -0.42 -5.62 -13.67
N GLY A 177 -0.90 -4.39 -13.48
CA GLY A 177 -1.54 -3.59 -14.52
C GLY A 177 -0.60 -3.16 -15.65
N GLN A 178 0.71 -3.31 -15.47
CA GLN A 178 1.73 -3.07 -16.50
C GLN A 178 2.07 -4.33 -17.32
N LYS A 179 1.39 -5.46 -17.06
CA LYS A 179 1.61 -6.74 -17.74
C LYS A 179 0.45 -7.09 -18.67
N GLY A 180 0.73 -7.89 -19.70
CA GLY A 180 -0.28 -8.47 -20.59
C GLY A 180 -0.39 -7.79 -21.96
N LEU A 181 -1.26 -8.33 -22.82
CA LEU A 181 -1.43 -7.89 -24.21
C LEU A 181 -2.41 -6.73 -24.36
N PHE A 182 -3.35 -6.59 -23.44
CA PHE A 182 -4.39 -5.55 -23.48
C PHE A 182 -4.08 -4.49 -22.42
N GLN A 183 -3.18 -3.57 -22.76
CA GLN A 183 -2.80 -2.47 -21.90
C GLN A 183 -3.89 -1.38 -21.92
N VAL A 184 -4.26 -0.89 -20.74
CA VAL A 184 -5.25 0.19 -20.59
C VAL A 184 -4.64 1.57 -20.82
N LEU A 185 -3.32 1.69 -20.65
CA LEU A 185 -2.52 2.90 -20.83
C LEU A 185 -1.17 2.54 -21.44
N ASP A 186 -0.54 3.51 -22.10
CA ASP A 186 0.87 3.41 -22.47
C ASP A 186 1.73 3.69 -21.23
N TRP A 187 2.58 2.73 -20.85
CA TRP A 187 3.44 2.85 -19.66
C TRP A 187 4.83 3.39 -20.01
N PRO A 188 5.48 4.17 -19.11
CA PRO A 188 5.00 4.61 -17.80
C PRO A 188 3.85 5.62 -17.88
N TYR A 189 3.10 5.77 -16.79
CA TYR A 189 2.22 6.92 -16.62
C TYR A 189 3.06 8.21 -16.65
N VAL A 190 2.67 9.19 -17.47
CA VAL A 190 3.36 10.48 -17.60
C VAL A 190 2.36 11.61 -17.42
N GLU A 191 2.76 12.65 -16.70
CA GLU A 191 1.96 13.86 -16.50
C GLU A 191 2.82 15.12 -16.63
N GLY A 192 2.17 16.28 -16.75
CA GLY A 192 2.85 17.55 -16.94
C GLY A 192 2.14 18.75 -16.30
N LEU A 193 2.93 19.68 -15.78
CA LEU A 193 2.47 20.98 -15.29
C LEU A 193 3.22 22.11 -15.98
N ARG A 194 2.58 23.28 -16.11
CA ARG A 194 3.30 24.53 -16.39
C ARG A 194 4.14 24.89 -15.15
N LEU A 195 5.24 25.60 -15.36
CA LEU A 195 6.22 25.86 -14.28
C LEU A 195 5.72 26.85 -13.20
N ASP A 196 4.67 27.63 -13.46
CA ASP A 196 4.19 28.71 -12.60
C ASP A 196 3.17 28.28 -11.52
#